data_AF-A0A8H8USB0-F1
#
_entry.id   AF-A0A8H8USB0-F1
#
_cell.length_a   1.000
_cell.length_b   1.000
_cell.length_c   1.000
_cell.angle_alpha   90.00
_cell.angle_beta   90.00
_cell.angle_gamma   90.00
#
_symmetry.space_group_name_H-M   'P 1'
#
loop_
_entity.id
_entity.type
_entity.pdbx_description
1 polymer ?
#
loop_
_entity_poly.entity_id
_entity_poly.type
_entity_poly.pdbx_seq_one_letter_code
_entity_poly.pdbx_strand_id
1 'polypeptide(L)'
;MNRGCFCAVPGEGTGIAAQRATRNMLKKLTSRFGGDRMSLYAEPSGLTTTELREQAMRTVDFLHFQGEISLNPEDDKPENTTLRMGEEMTLSAKIIASNLQFQMGCSPLVTCIGEQPDHIDEDAHLTEIPDAIPPAFLQAGASTVVTTLWPVPSQIADRFTEVFYSNFLKRGRLDGDQIWNIAQEVRVAASVVRRELGKGNSHWASFVMYGAWMRGFRPGGRIKVTRGKNVKTDFADYQQPDVGFYPPQEYGSGLRVRN
;
A
#
# COMPACT_ATOMS: atom_id res chain seq x y z
N MET A 1 16.11 -12.02 8.97
CA MET A 1 15.91 -10.67 8.37
C MET A 1 14.63 -10.66 7.56
N ASN A 2 14.01 -9.49 7.37
CA ASN A 2 12.74 -9.40 6.64
C ASN A 2 12.91 -9.77 5.16
N ARG A 3 11.92 -10.44 4.58
CA ARG A 3 11.85 -10.80 3.16
C ARG A 3 10.67 -10.10 2.52
N GLY A 4 10.83 -9.50 1.35
CA GLY A 4 9.72 -8.88 0.65
C GLY A 4 9.61 -9.36 -0.79
N CYS A 5 8.40 -9.31 -1.30
CA CYS A 5 8.07 -9.51 -2.69
C CYS A 5 7.44 -8.21 -3.20
N PHE A 6 8.09 -7.57 -4.17
CA PHE A 6 7.54 -6.39 -4.84
C PHE A 6 7.19 -6.79 -6.27
N CYS A 7 5.89 -6.76 -6.56
CA CYS A 7 5.35 -6.92 -7.89
C CYS A 7 4.73 -5.58 -8.29
N ALA A 8 5.32 -4.93 -9.28
CA ALA A 8 4.86 -3.62 -9.72
C ALA A 8 5.08 -3.55 -11.22
N VAL A 9 3.98 -3.68 -11.95
CA VAL A 9 3.95 -3.59 -13.39
C VAL A 9 2.94 -2.49 -13.72
N PRO A 10 3.40 -1.35 -14.24
CA PRO A 10 2.52 -0.26 -14.60
C PRO A 10 1.42 -0.75 -15.55
N GLY A 11 0.19 -0.25 -15.35
CA GLY A 11 -0.97 -0.65 -16.15
C GLY A 11 -0.83 -0.32 -17.64
N GLU A 12 -1.63 -1.00 -18.48
CA GLU A 12 -1.77 -0.64 -19.89
C GLU A 12 -2.16 0.85 -20.03
N GLY A 13 -1.53 1.56 -20.97
CA GLY A 13 -1.74 3.01 -21.13
C GLY A 13 -0.87 3.90 -20.24
N THR A 14 0.01 3.34 -19.40
CA THR A 14 1.03 4.11 -18.68
C THR A 14 2.21 4.44 -19.60
N GLY A 15 2.58 5.72 -19.68
CA GLY A 15 3.65 6.22 -20.54
C GLY A 15 5.04 5.71 -20.14
N ILE A 16 5.95 5.63 -21.13
CA ILE A 16 7.32 5.09 -20.96
C ILE A 16 8.08 5.77 -19.80
N ALA A 17 7.88 7.08 -19.62
CA ALA A 17 8.53 7.83 -18.54
C ALA A 17 8.06 7.38 -17.15
N ALA A 18 6.75 7.19 -16.96
CA ALA A 18 6.18 6.69 -15.72
C ALA A 18 6.62 5.24 -15.46
N GLN A 19 6.60 4.38 -16.48
CA GLN A 19 7.11 3.01 -16.35
C GLN A 19 8.59 2.95 -15.92
N ARG A 20 9.41 3.88 -16.43
CA ARG A 20 10.82 4.01 -16.05
C ARG A 20 10.95 4.51 -14.61
N ALA A 21 10.09 5.44 -14.17
CA ALA A 21 10.07 5.94 -12.81
C ALA A 21 9.75 4.83 -11.80
N THR A 22 8.71 4.03 -12.06
CA THR A 22 8.34 2.88 -11.23
C THR A 22 9.49 1.88 -11.13
N ARG A 23 10.13 1.52 -12.26
CA ARG A 23 11.32 0.64 -12.25
C ARG A 23 12.48 1.21 -11.42
N ASN A 24 12.73 2.52 -11.48
CA ASN A 24 13.76 3.17 -10.68
C ASN A 24 13.42 3.18 -9.18
N MET A 25 12.16 3.46 -8.84
CA MET A 25 11.64 3.42 -7.47
C MET A 25 11.83 2.04 -6.86
N LEU A 26 11.47 0.98 -7.58
CA LEU A 26 11.64 -0.41 -7.15
C LEU A 26 13.12 -0.77 -6.95
N LYS A 27 14.00 -0.41 -7.88
CA LYS A 27 15.46 -0.61 -7.72
C LYS A 27 15.99 0.08 -6.46
N LYS A 28 15.53 1.30 -6.20
CA LYS A 28 15.90 2.08 -5.00
C LYS A 28 15.41 1.38 -3.73
N LEU A 29 14.18 0.87 -3.69
CA LEU A 29 13.69 0.09 -2.56
C LEU A 29 14.52 -1.19 -2.36
N THR A 30 14.74 -1.99 -3.39
CA THR A 30 15.52 -3.24 -3.30
C THR A 30 16.95 -3.01 -2.80
N SER A 31 17.64 -1.98 -3.32
CA SER A 31 18.98 -1.63 -2.84
C SER A 31 19.00 -1.31 -1.34
N ARG A 32 17.91 -0.74 -0.81
CA ARG A 32 17.78 -0.38 0.60
C ARG A 32 17.32 -1.54 1.48
N PHE A 33 16.54 -2.48 0.96
CA PHE A 33 16.16 -3.71 1.67
C PHE A 33 17.26 -4.78 1.68
N GLY A 34 18.30 -4.63 0.84
CA GLY A 34 19.49 -5.48 0.83
C GLY A 34 19.37 -6.65 -0.15
N GLY A 35 19.40 -6.34 -1.45
CA GLY A 35 19.78 -7.21 -2.58
C GLY A 35 19.28 -8.65 -2.55
N ASP A 36 19.98 -9.52 -1.83
CA ASP A 36 19.83 -10.99 -1.86
C ASP A 36 18.57 -11.53 -1.15
N ARG A 37 17.71 -10.66 -0.62
CA ARG A 37 16.61 -11.05 0.31
C ARG A 37 15.23 -10.57 -0.12
N MET A 38 15.17 -10.04 -1.33
CA MET A 38 14.01 -9.40 -1.93
C MET A 38 13.79 -10.03 -3.30
N SER A 39 12.64 -10.66 -3.49
CA SER A 39 12.22 -11.06 -4.83
C SER A 39 11.57 -9.83 -5.48
N LEU A 40 12.21 -9.29 -6.51
CA LEU A 40 11.68 -8.17 -7.27
C LEU A 40 11.10 -8.70 -8.59
N TYR A 41 9.84 -8.38 -8.83
CA TYR A 41 9.13 -8.71 -10.05
C TYR A 41 8.60 -7.41 -10.65
N ALA A 42 9.48 -6.72 -11.38
CA ALA A 42 9.22 -5.41 -11.99
C ALA A 42 9.01 -5.49 -13.51
N GLU A 43 8.86 -6.70 -14.04
CA GLU A 43 8.70 -6.96 -15.48
C GLU A 43 7.48 -7.87 -15.73
N PRO A 44 6.87 -7.82 -16.93
CA PRO A 44 5.66 -8.58 -17.26
C PRO A 44 5.82 -10.10 -17.11
N SER A 45 7.04 -10.61 -17.20
CA SER A 45 7.41 -12.03 -17.07
C SER A 45 7.75 -12.46 -15.63
N GLY A 46 7.56 -11.57 -14.66
CA GLY A 46 8.24 -11.66 -13.37
C GLY A 46 7.68 -12.68 -12.38
N LEU A 47 6.38 -12.80 -12.18
CA LEU A 47 5.82 -13.59 -11.09
C LEU A 47 4.56 -14.33 -11.54
N THR A 48 4.63 -15.65 -11.58
CA THR A 48 3.43 -16.46 -11.82
C THR A 48 2.60 -16.58 -10.53
N THR A 49 1.30 -16.84 -10.68
CA THR A 49 0.41 -17.17 -9.53
C THR A 49 0.94 -18.35 -8.73
N THR A 50 1.57 -19.32 -9.39
CA THR A 50 2.22 -20.48 -8.75
C THR A 50 3.40 -20.05 -7.89
N GLU A 51 4.31 -19.23 -8.40
CA GLU A 51 5.46 -18.73 -7.65
C GLU A 51 5.03 -17.83 -6.47
N LEU A 52 4.00 -17.00 -6.65
CA LEU A 52 3.42 -16.22 -5.55
C LEU A 52 2.95 -17.16 -4.43
N ARG A 53 2.19 -18.19 -4.79
CA ARG A 53 1.65 -19.16 -3.82
C ARG A 53 2.75 -19.97 -3.14
N GLU A 54 3.73 -20.45 -3.89
CA GLU A 54 4.71 -21.41 -3.41
C GLU A 54 5.92 -20.77 -2.72
N GLN A 55 6.30 -19.55 -3.12
CA GLN A 55 7.47 -18.85 -2.60
C GLN A 55 7.09 -17.64 -1.75
N ALA A 56 6.25 -16.75 -2.26
CA ALA A 56 5.97 -15.49 -1.58
C ALA A 56 5.13 -15.71 -0.31
N MET A 57 4.00 -16.43 -0.39
CA MET A 57 3.08 -16.60 0.76
C MET A 57 3.71 -17.27 1.99
N ARG A 58 4.74 -18.09 1.79
CA ARG A 58 5.44 -18.80 2.87
C ARG A 58 6.54 -17.99 3.53
N THR A 59 7.08 -16.99 2.85
CA THR A 59 8.35 -16.39 3.27
C THR A 59 8.32 -14.88 3.40
N VAL A 60 7.29 -14.20 2.90
CA VAL A 60 7.26 -12.74 2.84
C VAL A 60 6.74 -12.09 4.12
N ASP A 61 7.45 -11.04 4.51
CA ASP A 61 7.05 -10.02 5.46
C ASP A 61 6.25 -8.90 4.80
N PHE A 62 6.57 -8.63 3.53
CA PHE A 62 5.99 -7.58 2.71
C PHE A 62 5.59 -8.14 1.37
N LEU A 63 4.37 -7.87 0.96
CA LEU A 63 3.91 -8.12 -0.38
C LEU A 63 3.39 -6.81 -0.95
N HIS A 64 4.04 -6.30 -1.99
CA HIS A 64 3.66 -5.06 -2.63
C HIS A 64 3.19 -5.35 -4.04
N PHE A 65 2.02 -4.83 -4.37
CA PHE A 65 1.35 -4.89 -5.64
C PHE A 65 1.05 -3.46 -6.09
N GLN A 66 1.47 -3.13 -7.31
CA GLN A 66 1.16 -1.87 -7.98
C GLN A 66 0.79 -2.20 -9.42
N GLY A 67 -0.43 -1.86 -9.81
CA GLY A 67 -1.00 -2.24 -11.09
C GLY A 67 -2.48 -1.88 -11.18
N GLU A 68 -3.16 -2.42 -12.17
CA GLU A 68 -4.58 -2.13 -12.37
C GLU A 68 -5.44 -2.94 -11.40
N ILE A 69 -6.43 -2.29 -10.79
CA ILE A 69 -7.48 -2.97 -10.04
C ILE A 69 -8.81 -2.64 -10.71
N SER A 70 -9.48 -3.66 -11.22
CA SER A 70 -10.72 -3.49 -11.96
C SER A 70 -11.69 -4.63 -11.71
N LEU A 71 -12.98 -4.30 -11.74
CA LEU A 71 -14.08 -5.25 -11.83
C LEU A 71 -14.75 -5.03 -13.18
N ASN A 72 -15.06 -6.12 -13.87
CA ASN A 72 -15.80 -6.05 -15.12
C ASN A 72 -17.13 -5.31 -14.85
N PRO A 73 -17.43 -4.22 -15.58
CA PRO A 73 -18.66 -3.46 -15.38
C PRO A 73 -19.96 -4.28 -15.53
N GLU A 74 -19.91 -5.38 -16.28
CA GLU A 74 -21.04 -6.31 -16.44
C GLU A 74 -21.15 -7.34 -15.31
N ASP A 75 -20.16 -7.39 -14.42
CA ASP A 75 -20.08 -8.32 -13.30
C ASP A 75 -20.45 -7.62 -12.00
N ASP A 76 -21.53 -8.05 -11.37
CA ASP A 76 -22.03 -7.51 -10.11
C ASP A 76 -21.40 -8.17 -8.88
N LYS A 77 -20.46 -9.11 -9.08
CA LYS A 77 -19.88 -9.91 -8.00
C LYS A 77 -18.53 -9.36 -7.55
N PRO A 78 -18.43 -8.77 -6.34
CA PRO A 78 -17.19 -8.19 -5.86
C PRO A 78 -16.05 -9.21 -5.79
N GLU A 79 -16.32 -10.51 -5.56
CA GLU A 79 -15.29 -11.56 -5.53
C GLU A 79 -14.57 -11.75 -6.87
N ASN A 80 -15.11 -11.24 -7.97
CA ASN A 80 -14.49 -11.25 -9.28
C ASN A 80 -13.62 -10.02 -9.56
N THR A 81 -13.53 -9.08 -8.61
CA THR A 81 -12.58 -7.95 -8.70
C THR A 81 -11.19 -8.48 -8.91
N THR A 82 -10.50 -7.96 -9.91
CA THR A 82 -9.17 -8.41 -10.33
C THR A 82 -8.10 -7.39 -9.99
N LEU A 83 -6.95 -7.90 -9.56
CA LEU A 83 -5.69 -7.19 -9.46
C LEU A 83 -4.80 -7.72 -10.59
N ARG A 84 -4.54 -6.87 -11.58
CA ARG A 84 -3.74 -7.18 -12.78
C ARG A 84 -2.37 -6.53 -12.69
N MET A 85 -1.33 -7.34 -12.85
CA MET A 85 0.08 -6.95 -12.77
C MET A 85 0.78 -7.44 -14.03
N GLY A 86 0.78 -6.61 -15.08
CA GLY A 86 1.24 -7.02 -16.40
C GLY A 86 0.31 -8.02 -17.08
N GLU A 87 0.76 -8.60 -18.18
CA GLU A 87 -0.06 -9.47 -19.03
C GLU A 87 -0.32 -10.85 -18.40
N GLU A 88 0.63 -11.39 -17.63
CA GLU A 88 0.58 -12.79 -17.19
C GLU A 88 0.09 -13.00 -15.74
N MET A 89 -0.03 -11.93 -14.94
CA MET A 89 -0.38 -12.06 -13.53
C MET A 89 -1.68 -11.32 -13.20
N THR A 90 -2.80 -12.06 -13.20
CA THR A 90 -4.10 -11.58 -12.77
C THR A 90 -4.60 -12.40 -11.59
N LEU A 91 -4.97 -11.73 -10.48
CA LEU A 91 -5.53 -12.34 -9.29
C LEU A 91 -6.92 -11.78 -9.03
N SER A 92 -7.94 -12.62 -8.99
CA SER A 92 -9.25 -12.19 -8.48
C SER A 92 -9.27 -12.26 -6.94
N ALA A 93 -10.15 -11.46 -6.32
CA ALA A 93 -10.43 -11.54 -4.88
C ALA A 93 -10.78 -12.98 -4.46
N LYS A 94 -11.55 -13.70 -5.27
CA LYS A 94 -11.85 -15.12 -5.07
C LYS A 94 -10.58 -15.98 -5.01
N ILE A 95 -9.67 -15.84 -5.99
CA ILE A 95 -8.42 -16.60 -6.04
C ILE A 95 -7.54 -16.27 -4.83
N ILE A 96 -7.46 -14.99 -4.45
CA ILE A 96 -6.71 -14.55 -3.27
C ILE A 96 -7.27 -15.25 -2.02
N ALA A 97 -8.58 -15.17 -1.80
CA ALA A 97 -9.24 -15.71 -0.62
C ALA A 97 -9.20 -17.25 -0.54
N SER A 98 -9.27 -17.96 -1.66
CA SER A 98 -9.35 -19.42 -1.68
C SER A 98 -8.02 -20.13 -1.86
N ASN A 99 -7.07 -19.52 -2.58
CA ASN A 99 -5.85 -20.20 -3.04
C ASN A 99 -4.57 -19.66 -2.41
N LEU A 100 -4.60 -18.47 -1.78
CA LEU A 100 -3.45 -17.92 -1.06
C LEU A 100 -3.63 -18.12 0.43
N GLN A 101 -2.54 -18.50 1.11
CA GLN A 101 -2.50 -18.64 2.56
C GLN A 101 -1.12 -18.24 3.09
N PHE A 102 -1.09 -17.17 3.88
CA PHE A 102 0.10 -16.76 4.60
C PHE A 102 0.41 -17.76 5.72
N GLN A 103 1.70 -17.97 5.97
CA GLN A 103 2.13 -18.90 7.00
C GLN A 103 1.70 -18.44 8.40
N MET A 104 1.14 -19.37 9.18
CA MET A 104 0.77 -19.14 10.58
C MET A 104 1.97 -18.64 11.41
N GLY A 105 1.74 -17.60 12.23
CA GLY A 105 2.78 -17.00 13.08
C GLY A 105 3.62 -15.92 12.39
N CYS A 106 3.23 -15.51 11.19
CA CYS A 106 3.67 -14.28 10.54
C CYS A 106 2.59 -13.18 10.62
N SER A 107 3.02 -11.93 10.51
CA SER A 107 2.19 -10.73 10.39
C SER A 107 2.59 -10.03 9.08
N PRO A 108 2.15 -10.54 7.92
CA PRO A 108 2.50 -9.95 6.63
C PRO A 108 1.75 -8.64 6.43
N LEU A 109 2.45 -7.65 5.87
CA LEU A 109 1.87 -6.43 5.33
C LEU A 109 1.72 -6.58 3.83
N VAL A 110 0.49 -6.47 3.35
CA VAL A 110 0.17 -6.40 1.93
C VAL A 110 -0.06 -4.94 1.55
N THR A 111 0.45 -4.50 0.41
CA THR A 111 0.17 -3.19 -0.18
C THR A 111 -0.33 -3.42 -1.60
N CYS A 112 -1.50 -2.90 -1.95
CA CYS A 112 -2.14 -3.04 -3.27
C CYS A 112 -2.51 -1.65 -3.78
N ILE A 113 -1.68 -1.04 -4.61
CA ILE A 113 -1.94 0.29 -5.15
C ILE A 113 -2.57 0.14 -6.53
N GLY A 114 -3.83 0.58 -6.66
CA GLY A 114 -4.54 0.63 -7.93
C GLY A 114 -4.09 1.83 -8.76
N GLU A 115 -3.61 1.56 -9.96
CA GLU A 115 -3.18 2.58 -10.92
C GLU A 115 -4.24 2.83 -11.99
N GLN A 116 -4.32 4.09 -12.44
CA GLN A 116 -5.04 4.48 -13.65
C GLN A 116 -4.05 4.75 -14.79
N PRO A 117 -4.47 4.57 -16.05
CA PRO A 117 -3.67 4.98 -17.21
C PRO A 117 -3.39 6.50 -17.19
N ASP A 118 -2.32 6.91 -17.88
CA ASP A 118 -1.95 8.33 -18.00
C ASP A 118 -3.01 9.13 -18.78
N HIS A 119 -3.71 8.44 -19.68
CA HIS A 119 -4.85 8.97 -20.42
C HIS A 119 -6.13 8.29 -19.94
N ILE A 120 -7.03 9.11 -19.41
CA ILE A 120 -8.39 8.73 -19.07
C ILE A 120 -9.26 9.29 -20.19
N ASP A 121 -9.98 8.43 -20.91
CA ASP A 121 -10.90 8.85 -21.95
C ASP A 121 -11.97 9.79 -21.37
N GLU A 122 -12.49 10.73 -22.18
CA GLU A 122 -13.44 11.75 -21.69
C GLU A 122 -14.74 11.16 -21.11
N ASP A 123 -15.08 9.93 -21.49
CA ASP A 123 -16.22 9.14 -21.03
C ASP A 123 -15.87 8.13 -19.92
N ALA A 124 -14.60 8.05 -19.51
CA ALA A 124 -14.19 7.14 -18.45
C ALA A 124 -14.76 7.60 -17.10
N HIS A 125 -15.59 6.74 -16.53
CA HIS A 125 -16.11 6.92 -15.18
C HIS A 125 -15.08 6.43 -14.16
N LEU A 126 -14.83 7.24 -13.13
CA LEU A 126 -14.16 6.77 -11.91
C LEU A 126 -15.04 5.68 -11.30
N THR A 127 -14.74 4.42 -11.60
CA THR A 127 -15.33 3.28 -10.93
C THR A 127 -14.72 3.20 -9.52
N GLU A 128 -15.58 3.16 -8.51
CA GLU A 128 -15.14 2.74 -7.19
C GLU A 128 -14.49 1.36 -7.35
N ILE A 129 -13.27 1.21 -6.87
CA ILE A 129 -12.65 -0.11 -6.83
C ILE A 129 -13.46 -0.92 -5.82
N PRO A 130 -14.08 -2.04 -6.22
CA PRO A 130 -14.87 -2.81 -5.28
C PRO A 130 -13.96 -3.30 -4.15
N ASP A 131 -14.43 -3.13 -2.92
CA ASP A 131 -13.68 -3.38 -1.68
C ASP A 131 -13.50 -4.89 -1.38
N ALA A 132 -13.28 -5.71 -2.39
CA ALA A 132 -13.14 -7.16 -2.27
C ALA A 132 -11.68 -7.62 -2.16
N ILE A 133 -10.73 -6.86 -2.72
CA ILE A 133 -9.30 -7.20 -2.66
C ILE A 133 -8.76 -7.13 -1.22
N PRO A 134 -9.00 -6.07 -0.43
CA PRO A 134 -8.53 -6.02 0.96
C PRO A 134 -9.06 -7.16 1.84
N PRO A 135 -10.37 -7.46 1.91
CA PRO A 135 -10.86 -8.56 2.73
C PRO A 135 -10.37 -9.92 2.23
N ALA A 136 -10.15 -10.11 0.92
CA ALA A 136 -9.57 -11.34 0.40
C ALA A 136 -8.15 -11.58 0.94
N PHE A 137 -7.30 -10.55 0.98
CA PHE A 137 -5.96 -10.68 1.57
C PHE A 137 -6.00 -10.89 3.09
N LEU A 138 -6.91 -10.24 3.79
CA LEU A 138 -7.13 -10.48 5.22
C LEU A 138 -7.56 -11.94 5.47
N GLN A 139 -8.46 -12.48 4.64
CA GLN A 139 -8.88 -13.89 4.69
C GLN A 139 -7.72 -14.84 4.39
N ALA A 140 -6.83 -14.48 3.46
CA ALA A 140 -5.60 -15.24 3.19
C ALA A 140 -4.59 -15.21 4.36
N GLY A 141 -4.83 -14.40 5.40
CA GLY A 141 -3.99 -14.30 6.60
C GLY A 141 -3.07 -13.08 6.64
N ALA A 142 -3.29 -12.07 5.78
CA ALA A 142 -2.61 -10.80 5.91
C ALA A 142 -2.99 -10.13 7.24
N SER A 143 -1.99 -9.58 7.94
CA SER A 143 -2.27 -8.81 9.17
C SER A 143 -2.73 -7.39 8.88
N THR A 144 -2.22 -6.82 7.80
CA THR A 144 -2.48 -5.44 7.38
C THR A 144 -2.52 -5.39 5.86
N VAL A 145 -3.48 -4.64 5.32
CA VAL A 145 -3.56 -4.35 3.89
C VAL A 145 -3.61 -2.84 3.71
N VAL A 146 -2.69 -2.28 2.93
CA VAL A 146 -2.73 -0.87 2.49
C VAL A 146 -3.18 -0.85 1.04
N THR A 147 -4.20 -0.07 0.70
CA THR A 147 -4.75 -0.04 -0.66
C THR A 147 -5.20 1.35 -1.06
N THR A 148 -5.70 1.50 -2.28
CA THR A 148 -6.39 2.69 -2.79
C THR A 148 -7.90 2.44 -2.95
N LEU A 149 -8.73 3.42 -2.58
CA LEU A 149 -10.19 3.41 -2.78
C LEU A 149 -10.60 3.60 -4.26
N TRP A 150 -9.79 4.36 -4.99
CA TRP A 150 -9.93 4.57 -6.44
C TRP A 150 -8.54 4.60 -7.08
N PRO A 151 -8.45 4.34 -8.39
CA PRO A 151 -7.18 4.36 -9.10
C PRO A 151 -6.44 5.71 -8.98
N VAL A 152 -5.11 5.67 -8.96
CA VAL A 152 -4.26 6.87 -8.93
C VAL A 152 -3.24 6.86 -10.07
N PRO A 153 -2.79 8.02 -10.57
CA PRO A 153 -1.67 8.10 -11.51
C PRO A 153 -0.42 7.41 -10.96
N SER A 154 0.33 6.70 -11.82
CA SER A 154 1.52 5.94 -11.38
C SER A 154 2.56 6.80 -10.67
N GLN A 155 2.71 8.07 -11.06
CA GLN A 155 3.63 9.01 -10.37
C GLN A 155 3.22 9.26 -8.91
N ILE A 156 1.92 9.27 -8.62
CA ILE A 156 1.37 9.45 -7.29
C ILE A 156 1.53 8.16 -6.48
N ALA A 157 1.27 7.00 -7.10
CA ALA A 157 1.52 5.68 -6.52
C ALA A 157 2.99 5.52 -6.11
N ASP A 158 3.92 5.76 -7.04
CA ASP A 158 5.37 5.69 -6.81
C ASP A 158 5.79 6.60 -5.65
N ARG A 159 5.27 7.84 -5.64
CA ARG A 159 5.61 8.82 -4.61
C ARG A 159 5.13 8.40 -3.23
N PHE A 160 3.89 7.91 -3.13
CA PHE A 160 3.36 7.36 -1.89
C PHE A 160 4.23 6.18 -1.41
N THR A 161 4.48 5.21 -2.28
CA THR A 161 5.26 4.00 -1.99
C THR A 161 6.67 4.34 -1.49
N GLU A 162 7.36 5.29 -2.12
CA GLU A 162 8.67 5.74 -1.67
C GLU A 162 8.65 6.30 -0.24
N VAL A 163 7.68 7.16 0.07
CA VAL A 163 7.58 7.80 1.39
C VAL A 163 7.17 6.78 2.45
N PHE A 164 6.18 5.93 2.14
CA PHE A 164 5.66 4.90 3.04
C PHE A 164 6.75 3.94 3.53
N TYR A 165 7.58 3.41 2.63
CA TYR A 165 8.68 2.51 3.03
C TYR A 165 9.92 3.25 3.57
N SER A 166 10.00 4.58 3.43
CA SER A 166 11.22 5.32 3.79
C SER A 166 11.57 5.22 5.28
N ASN A 167 10.57 5.30 6.16
CA ASN A 167 10.79 5.20 7.60
C ASN A 167 11.08 3.76 8.03
N PHE A 168 10.43 2.78 7.39
CA PHE A 168 10.73 1.37 7.64
C PHE A 168 12.22 1.08 7.41
N LEU A 169 12.73 1.56 6.28
CA LEU A 169 14.13 1.40 5.86
C LEU A 169 15.12 2.13 6.78
N LYS A 170 14.73 3.26 7.37
CA LYS A 170 15.56 4.03 8.30
C LYS A 170 15.58 3.41 9.70
N ARG A 171 14.41 3.09 10.27
CA ARG A 171 14.25 2.65 11.66
C ARG A 171 14.51 1.15 11.86
N GLY A 172 14.14 0.32 10.89
CA GLY A 172 14.36 -1.14 10.96
C GLY A 172 15.85 -1.54 11.02
N ARG A 173 16.76 -0.62 10.67
CA ARG A 173 18.21 -0.80 10.82
C ARG A 173 18.75 -0.41 12.20
N LEU A 174 18.01 0.38 12.97
CA LEU A 174 18.47 1.00 14.22
C LEU A 174 18.02 0.22 15.46
N ASP A 175 16.77 -0.26 15.49
CA ASP A 175 16.25 -1.03 16.62
C ASP A 175 15.16 -2.01 16.16
N GLY A 176 15.51 -3.29 16.10
CA GLY A 176 14.58 -4.36 15.71
C GLY A 176 13.51 -4.66 16.75
N ASP A 177 13.58 -4.11 17.97
CA ASP A 177 12.60 -4.29 19.03
C ASP A 177 11.52 -3.20 19.06
N GLN A 178 11.59 -2.23 18.15
CA GLN A 178 10.56 -1.22 17.96
C GLN A 178 9.31 -1.79 17.27
N ILE A 179 8.20 -1.10 17.49
CA ILE A 179 6.95 -1.30 16.75
C ILE A 179 6.89 -0.28 15.63
N TRP A 180 6.70 -0.79 14.42
CA TRP A 180 6.36 0.03 13.26
C TRP A 180 4.87 0.39 13.27
N ASN A 181 4.57 1.68 13.30
CA ASN A 181 3.20 2.21 13.21
C ASN A 181 2.81 2.45 11.75
N ILE A 182 2.14 1.47 11.16
CA ILE A 182 1.75 1.49 9.74
C ILE A 182 0.75 2.61 9.46
N ALA A 183 -0.22 2.84 10.36
CA ALA A 183 -1.23 3.89 10.18
C ALA A 183 -0.59 5.28 10.09
N GLN A 184 0.42 5.55 10.91
CA GLN A 184 1.17 6.80 10.85
C GLN A 184 1.96 6.93 9.55
N GLU A 185 2.56 5.84 9.05
CA GLU A 185 3.25 5.89 7.77
C GLU A 185 2.32 6.15 6.59
N VAL A 186 1.14 5.53 6.56
CA VAL A 186 0.11 5.81 5.55
C VAL A 186 -0.27 7.30 5.60
N ARG A 187 -0.53 7.83 6.80
CA ARG A 187 -0.84 9.25 6.99
C ARG A 187 0.29 10.16 6.51
N VAL A 188 1.54 9.87 6.86
CA VAL A 188 2.70 10.68 6.46
C VAL A 188 2.86 10.66 4.95
N ALA A 189 2.81 9.47 4.32
CA ALA A 189 2.91 9.33 2.88
C ALA A 189 1.79 10.08 2.15
N ALA A 190 0.53 9.89 2.56
CA ALA A 190 -0.62 10.62 2.00
C ALA A 190 -0.50 12.15 2.20
N SER A 191 0.01 12.60 3.36
CA SER A 191 0.20 14.04 3.64
C SER A 191 1.28 14.67 2.77
N VAL A 192 2.37 13.94 2.50
CA VAL A 192 3.43 14.39 1.58
C VAL A 192 2.86 14.53 0.17
N VAL A 193 2.15 13.50 -0.31
CA VAL A 193 1.49 13.53 -1.62
C VAL A 193 0.50 14.69 -1.71
N ARG A 194 -0.36 14.89 -0.70
CA ARG A 194 -1.31 16.02 -0.63
C ARG A 194 -0.62 17.37 -0.79
N ARG A 195 0.50 17.57 -0.09
CA ARG A 195 1.25 18.83 -0.14
C ARG A 195 1.88 19.07 -1.52
N GLU A 196 2.37 18.01 -2.16
CA GLU A 196 3.00 18.08 -3.48
C GLU A 196 1.97 18.30 -4.60
N LEU A 197 0.77 17.74 -4.49
CA LEU A 197 -0.29 17.89 -5.49
C LEU A 197 -1.05 19.22 -5.40
N GLY A 198 -1.11 19.85 -4.22
CA GLY A 198 -1.85 21.08 -4.00
C GLY A 198 -3.37 20.87 -3.76
N LYS A 199 -4.10 21.97 -3.53
CA LYS A 199 -5.48 21.95 -3.00
C LYS A 199 -6.56 21.40 -3.96
N GLY A 200 -6.25 21.20 -5.23
CA GLY A 200 -7.22 20.81 -6.27
C GLY A 200 -7.23 19.34 -6.64
N ASN A 201 -6.37 18.52 -6.04
CA ASN A 201 -6.23 17.10 -6.41
C ASN A 201 -6.53 16.22 -5.20
N SER A 202 -7.43 15.26 -5.36
CA SER A 202 -7.92 14.36 -4.30
C SER A 202 -7.24 12.99 -4.27
N HIS A 203 -6.33 12.67 -5.21
CA HIS A 203 -5.69 11.34 -5.26
C HIS A 203 -4.91 10.98 -3.99
N TRP A 204 -4.48 11.96 -3.18
CA TRP A 204 -3.88 11.69 -1.87
C TRP A 204 -4.84 11.02 -0.88
N ALA A 205 -6.16 11.17 -1.07
CA ALA A 205 -7.18 10.64 -0.19
C ALA A 205 -7.60 9.20 -0.54
N SER A 206 -7.08 8.64 -1.63
CA SER A 206 -7.39 7.25 -2.01
C SER A 206 -6.73 6.24 -1.07
N PHE A 207 -5.57 6.58 -0.50
CA PHE A 207 -4.76 5.65 0.29
C PHE A 207 -5.40 5.35 1.64
N VAL A 208 -5.71 4.08 1.86
CA VAL A 208 -6.38 3.56 3.07
C VAL A 208 -5.66 2.32 3.60
N MET A 209 -5.97 1.95 4.85
CA MET A 209 -5.39 0.80 5.53
C MET A 209 -6.47 0.00 6.24
N TYR A 210 -6.38 -1.33 6.11
CA TYR A 210 -7.22 -2.32 6.76
C TYR A 210 -6.38 -3.22 7.67
N GLY A 211 -6.98 -3.70 8.76
CA GLY A 211 -6.34 -4.65 9.68
C GLY A 211 -5.48 -3.98 10.76
N ALA A 212 -4.39 -4.65 11.16
CA ALA A 212 -3.53 -4.22 12.25
C ALA A 212 -2.76 -2.94 11.88
N TRP A 213 -2.79 -1.95 12.77
CA TRP A 213 -2.07 -0.69 12.58
C TRP A 213 -0.61 -0.74 13.06
N MET A 214 -0.22 -1.83 13.73
CA MET A 214 1.14 -2.08 14.25
C MET A 214 1.74 -3.34 13.64
N ARG A 215 3.06 -3.30 13.43
CA ARG A 215 3.87 -4.47 13.07
C ARG A 215 5.26 -4.37 13.69
N GLY A 216 5.88 -5.46 14.12
CA GLY A 216 7.28 -5.44 14.56
C GLY A 216 8.26 -5.29 13.40
N PHE A 217 9.45 -4.73 13.63
CA PHE A 217 10.50 -4.67 12.60
C PHE A 217 11.19 -6.02 12.32
N ARG A 218 10.92 -7.03 13.14
CA ARG A 218 11.50 -8.37 13.02
C ARG A 218 10.85 -9.19 11.88
N PRO A 219 11.53 -10.23 11.38
CA PRO A 219 10.94 -11.18 10.44
C PRO A 219 9.69 -11.83 11.01
N GLY A 220 8.72 -12.07 10.14
CA GLY A 220 7.34 -12.43 10.48
C GLY A 220 6.54 -11.29 11.12
N GLY A 221 7.04 -10.05 11.14
CA GLY A 221 6.37 -8.91 11.79
C GLY A 221 6.24 -9.02 13.32
N ARG A 222 7.04 -9.88 13.95
CA ARG A 222 6.91 -10.23 15.37
C ARG A 222 7.23 -9.07 16.30
N ILE A 223 6.35 -8.82 17.27
CA ILE A 223 6.56 -7.86 18.35
C ILE A 223 7.11 -8.61 19.57
N LYS A 224 8.28 -8.20 20.06
CA LYS A 224 8.86 -8.80 21.27
C LYS A 224 8.33 -8.08 22.50
N VAL A 225 7.47 -8.76 23.26
CA VAL A 225 7.02 -8.27 24.57
C VAL A 225 7.85 -8.97 25.64
N THR A 226 8.58 -8.21 26.46
CA THR A 226 9.26 -8.75 27.65
C THR A 226 8.36 -8.51 28.85
N ARG A 227 8.03 -9.57 29.60
CA ARG A 227 7.15 -9.46 30.78
C ARG A 227 7.71 -8.40 31.76
N GLY A 228 6.90 -7.40 32.11
CA GLY A 228 7.28 -6.31 33.01
C GLY A 228 8.04 -5.13 32.37
N LYS A 229 8.27 -5.13 31.05
CA LYS A 229 8.79 -3.96 30.33
C LYS A 229 7.74 -3.42 29.38
N ASN A 230 7.55 -2.10 29.39
CA ASN A 230 6.70 -1.41 28.41
C ASN A 230 7.23 -1.70 27.00
N VAL A 231 6.32 -1.96 26.07
CA VAL A 231 6.69 -2.11 24.67
C VAL A 231 7.19 -0.77 24.16
N LYS A 232 8.40 -0.75 23.60
CA LYS A 232 8.94 0.47 22.98
C LYS A 232 8.15 0.72 21.72
N THR A 233 7.37 1.78 21.77
CA THR A 233 6.61 2.25 20.62
C THR A 233 7.10 3.62 20.23
N ASP A 234 6.98 3.89 18.95
CA ASP A 234 7.27 5.19 18.36
C ASP A 234 6.32 6.29 18.87
N PHE A 235 5.29 5.94 19.67
CA PHE A 235 4.30 6.85 20.26
C PHE A 235 4.81 7.67 21.41
N ALA A 236 5.71 7.11 22.22
CA ALA A 236 6.18 7.80 23.43
C ALA A 236 6.84 9.14 23.09
N ASP A 237 7.44 9.22 21.90
CA ASP A 237 8.09 10.41 21.35
C ASP A 237 7.29 11.04 20.20
N TYR A 238 6.06 10.56 19.91
CA TYR A 238 5.25 11.09 18.82
C TYR A 238 4.66 12.45 19.19
N GLN A 239 5.22 13.49 18.59
CA GLN A 239 4.53 14.77 18.45
C GLN A 239 3.81 14.76 17.11
N GLN A 240 2.50 15.02 17.13
CA GLN A 240 1.73 15.22 15.93
C GLN A 240 2.38 16.38 15.14
N PRO A 241 2.95 16.12 13.95
CA PRO A 241 3.48 17.20 13.15
C PRO A 241 2.34 18.16 12.81
N ASP A 242 2.66 19.45 12.73
CA ASP A 242 1.71 20.53 12.45
C ASP A 242 1.25 20.45 10.98
N VAL A 243 0.54 19.38 10.65
CA VAL A 243 -0.02 19.12 9.32
C VAL A 243 -1.40 19.75 9.25
N GLY A 244 -1.45 21.08 9.42
CA GLY A 244 -2.54 21.98 9.03
C GLY A 244 -3.94 21.38 8.99
N PHE A 245 -4.37 20.72 10.06
CA PHE A 245 -5.79 20.71 10.40
C PHE A 245 -5.99 22.03 11.11
N TYR A 246 -6.19 23.08 10.32
CA TYR A 246 -6.69 24.32 10.91
C TYR A 246 -7.93 23.92 11.74
N PRO A 247 -8.06 24.39 12.99
CA PRO A 247 -9.34 24.31 13.65
C PRO A 247 -10.40 24.86 12.68
N PRO A 248 -11.66 24.39 12.72
CA PRO A 248 -12.73 25.03 11.98
C PRO A 248 -12.57 26.52 12.25
N GLN A 249 -12.27 27.31 11.21
CA GLN A 249 -12.32 28.74 11.35
C GLN A 249 -13.73 28.99 11.87
N GLU A 250 -13.83 29.57 13.06
CA GLU A 250 -15.10 30.08 13.55
C GLU A 250 -15.63 30.96 12.44
N TYR A 251 -16.61 30.45 11.68
CA TYR A 251 -17.36 31.26 10.75
C TYR A 251 -17.91 32.37 11.60
N GLY A 252 -17.36 33.57 11.39
CA GLY A 252 -17.61 34.72 12.22
C GLY A 252 -19.09 34.82 12.56
N SER A 253 -19.36 34.96 13.84
CA SER A 253 -20.61 35.42 14.42
C SER A 253 -20.98 36.77 13.79
N GLY A 254 -21.56 36.71 12.60
CA GLY A 254 -21.82 37.86 11.75
C GLY A 254 -23.08 37.70 10.88
N LEU A 255 -23.92 36.69 11.14
CA LEU A 255 -25.30 36.67 10.66
C LEU A 255 -26.15 37.50 11.62
N ARG A 256 -26.17 38.82 11.41
CA ARG A 256 -27.28 39.66 11.87
C ARG A 256 -28.53 39.21 11.13
N VAL A 257 -29.37 38.45 11.81
CA VAL A 257 -30.77 38.27 11.43
C VAL A 257 -31.40 39.67 11.47
N ARG A 258 -31.75 40.21 10.29
CA ARG A 258 -32.67 41.35 10.21
C ARG A 258 -34.07 40.80 10.41
N ASN A 259 -34.66 41.14 11.55
CA ASN A 259 -36.13 41.24 11.66
C ASN A 259 -36.60 42.43 10.84
#